data_AF-Q2SK88-F1
#
_entry.id   AF-Q2SK88-F1
#
_cell.length_a   1.000
_cell.length_b   1.000
_cell.length_c   1.000
_cell.angle_alpha   90.00
_cell.angle_beta   90.00
_cell.angle_gamma   90.00
#
_symmetry.space_group_name_H-M   'P 1'
#
loop_
_entity.id
_entity.type
_entity.pdbx_description
1 polymer ?
#
loop_
_entity_poly.entity_id
_entity_poly.type
_entity_poly.pdbx_seq_one_letter_code
_entity_poly.pdbx_strand_id
1 'polypeptide(L)'
;MAPITPLTPEYLSTRILGVGIEEPLRITGSAAVRWEADSRALYLDNIQVLNVESRFINRFVPEGVRKPLWDSISDWLNAYYGAYPVYRLKESTSIASKVVGSVRKISVEDDRVRLLL
;
A
#
# COMPACT_ATOMS: atom_id res chain seq x y z
N MET A 1 10.59 -28.79 -20.36
CA MET A 1 9.66 -28.39 -19.28
C MET A 1 10.49 -27.77 -18.17
N ALA A 2 10.34 -26.48 -17.91
CA ALA A 2 10.95 -25.86 -16.72
C ALA A 2 10.10 -26.23 -15.49
N PRO A 3 10.72 -26.47 -14.32
CA PRO A 3 9.99 -26.79 -13.10
C PRO A 3 9.16 -25.58 -12.66
N ILE A 4 7.90 -25.84 -12.33
CA ILE A 4 6.98 -24.88 -11.72
C ILE A 4 7.36 -24.79 -10.25
N THR A 5 8.10 -23.74 -9.87
CA THR A 5 8.37 -23.45 -8.46
C THR A 5 7.02 -23.15 -7.79
N PRO A 6 6.62 -23.87 -6.73
CA PRO A 6 5.43 -23.50 -5.98
C PRO A 6 5.65 -22.10 -5.40
N LEU A 7 4.71 -21.18 -5.66
CA LEU A 7 4.68 -19.88 -5.02
C LEU A 7 4.52 -20.12 -3.52
N THR A 8 5.63 -20.08 -2.77
CA THR A 8 5.55 -19.90 -1.31
C THR A 8 4.69 -18.66 -1.09
N PRO A 9 3.61 -18.73 -0.31
CA PRO A 9 2.85 -17.53 0.03
C PRO A 9 3.85 -16.54 0.62
N GLU A 10 3.94 -15.34 0.06
CA GLU A 10 4.76 -14.27 0.63
C GLU A 10 4.11 -13.86 1.96
N TYR A 11 4.53 -14.51 3.04
CA TYR A 11 4.13 -14.12 4.37
C TYR A 11 4.90 -12.86 4.75
N LEU A 12 4.17 -11.76 4.95
CA LEU A 12 4.69 -10.60 5.64
C LEU A 12 4.96 -11.01 7.09
N SER A 13 6.17 -11.49 7.37
CA SER A 13 6.65 -11.70 8.73
C SER A 13 6.84 -10.33 9.37
N THR A 14 5.92 -9.96 10.25
CA THR A 14 6.00 -8.73 11.03
C THR A 14 6.31 -9.09 12.47
N ARG A 15 7.34 -8.43 13.03
CA ARG A 15 7.66 -8.53 14.45
C ARG A 15 6.95 -7.40 15.18
N ILE A 16 5.92 -7.75 15.95
CA ILE A 16 5.27 -6.80 16.85
C ILE A 16 5.79 -7.09 18.26
N LEU A 17 6.41 -6.10 18.90
CA LEU A 17 6.96 -6.22 20.27
C LEU A 17 7.97 -7.36 20.44
N GLY A 18 8.77 -7.67 19.41
CA GLY A 18 9.78 -8.72 19.44
C GLY A 18 9.26 -10.14 19.26
N VAL A 19 7.94 -10.34 19.17
CA VAL A 19 7.31 -11.63 18.83
C VAL A 19 7.15 -11.72 17.32
N GLY A 20 7.70 -12.78 16.73
CA GLY A 20 7.44 -13.13 15.33
C GLY A 20 6.01 -13.61 15.18
N ILE A 21 5.19 -12.86 14.45
CA ILE A 21 3.84 -13.29 14.11
C ILE A 21 3.92 -13.96 12.74
N GLU A 22 3.90 -15.29 12.72
CA GLU A 22 3.90 -16.12 11.49
C GLU A 22 2.46 -16.38 10.97
N GLU A 23 1.54 -15.44 11.20
CA GLU A 23 0.20 -15.48 10.64
C GLU A 23 -0.07 -14.25 9.77
N PRO A 24 -0.92 -14.38 8.74
CA PRO A 24 -1.27 -13.26 7.88
C PRO A 24 -2.02 -12.19 8.68
N LEU A 25 -1.49 -10.98 8.67
CA LEU A 25 -2.20 -9.79 9.16
C LEU A 25 -3.12 -9.28 8.05
N ARG A 26 -4.42 -9.20 8.30
CA ARG A 26 -5.36 -8.51 7.41
C ARG A 26 -5.55 -7.09 7.89
N ILE A 27 -5.03 -6.12 7.15
CA ILE A 27 -5.10 -4.71 7.50
C ILE A 27 -6.20 -4.06 6.65
N THR A 28 -7.12 -3.38 7.31
CA THR A 28 -8.14 -2.53 6.66
C THR A 28 -7.85 -1.09 7.00
N GLY A 29 -7.86 -0.22 5.99
CA GLY A 29 -7.56 1.18 6.17
C GLY A 29 -8.02 2.04 5.01
N SER A 30 -7.71 3.33 5.10
CA SER A 30 -7.91 4.31 4.04
C SER A 30 -6.58 4.97 3.68
N ALA A 31 -6.47 5.48 2.46
CA ALA A 31 -5.32 6.24 2.01
C ALA A 31 -5.77 7.36 1.06
N ALA A 32 -5.04 8.47 1.05
CA ALA A 32 -5.12 9.46 0.00
C ALA A 32 -4.22 9.05 -1.17
N VAL A 33 -4.71 9.24 -2.39
CA VAL A 33 -3.92 8.99 -3.59
C VAL A 33 -3.28 10.29 -4.06
N ARG A 34 -1.96 10.30 -4.21
CA ARG A 34 -1.21 11.43 -4.79
C ARG A 34 -0.62 11.06 -6.13
N TRP A 35 -0.77 11.95 -7.11
CA TRP A 35 -0.09 11.88 -8.39
C TRP A 35 1.08 12.84 -8.43
N GLU A 36 2.24 12.33 -8.83
CA GLU A 36 3.44 13.12 -9.07
C GLU A 36 3.72 13.16 -10.57
N ALA A 37 3.50 14.32 -11.19
CA ALA A 37 3.54 14.45 -12.65
C ALA A 37 4.95 14.28 -13.22
N ASP A 38 5.98 14.75 -12.51
CA ASP A 38 7.37 14.71 -12.98
C ASP A 38 7.91 13.28 -13.00
N SER A 39 7.64 12.52 -11.94
CA SER A 39 8.03 11.11 -11.85
C SER A 39 7.01 10.16 -12.49
N ARG A 40 5.87 10.71 -12.95
CA ARG A 40 4.73 10.01 -13.56
C ARG A 40 4.30 8.82 -12.73
N ALA A 41 4.19 9.04 -11.43
CA ALA A 41 3.99 8.00 -10.46
C ALA A 41 2.89 8.36 -9.47
N LEU A 42 2.22 7.32 -8.99
CA LEU A 42 1.11 7.37 -8.06
C LEU A 42 1.59 6.82 -6.72
N TYR A 43 1.35 7.59 -5.67
CA TYR A 43 1.75 7.33 -4.29
C TYR A 43 0.51 7.23 -3.41
N LEU A 44 0.68 6.61 -2.25
CA LEU A 44 -0.34 6.60 -1.20
C LEU A 44 0.19 7.41 -0.02
N ASP A 45 -0.56 8.42 0.39
CA ASP A 45 -0.29 9.27 1.53
C ASP A 45 -1.45 9.22 2.53
N ASN A 46 -1.28 9.80 3.72
CA ASN A 46 -2.30 9.87 4.77
C ASN A 46 -2.98 8.51 5.03
N ILE A 47 -2.18 7.45 5.04
CA ILE A 47 -2.65 6.09 5.31
C ILE A 47 -3.09 6.02 6.76
N GLN A 48 -4.31 5.53 6.98
CA GLN A 48 -4.89 5.31 8.30
C GLN A 48 -5.37 3.88 8.40
N VAL A 49 -4.79 3.12 9.33
CA VAL A 49 -5.24 1.78 9.67
C VAL A 49 -6.48 1.88 10.56
N LEU A 50 -7.60 1.36 10.07
CA LEU A 50 -8.86 1.32 10.79
C LEU A 50 -9.00 0.03 11.60
N ASN A 51 -8.50 -1.07 11.05
CA ASN A 51 -8.56 -2.37 11.70
C ASN A 51 -7.41 -3.30 11.27
N VAL A 52 -7.00 -4.18 12.18
CA VAL A 52 -6.07 -5.28 11.89
C VAL A 52 -6.68 -6.57 12.42
N GLU A 53 -7.02 -7.48 11.53
CA GLU A 53 -7.46 -8.83 11.90
C GLU A 53 -6.26 -9.76 12.00
N SER A 54 -6.07 -10.29 13.21
CA SER A 54 -5.01 -11.23 13.56
C SER A 54 -5.49 -12.04 14.76
N ARG A 55 -5.32 -13.37 14.73
CA ARG A 55 -5.70 -14.20 15.87
C ARG A 55 -4.79 -13.92 17.06
N PHE A 56 -3.51 -13.68 16.82
CA PHE A 56 -2.54 -13.31 17.83
C PHE A 56 -2.93 -11.99 18.49
N ILE A 57 -3.10 -10.92 17.71
CA ILE A 57 -3.42 -9.60 18.26
C ILE A 57 -4.74 -9.65 19.03
N ASN A 58 -5.77 -10.27 18.45
CA ASN A 58 -7.08 -10.36 19.09
C ASN A 58 -7.06 -11.11 20.43
N ARG A 59 -6.10 -12.04 20.64
CA ARG A 59 -5.99 -12.86 21.86
C ARG A 59 -4.98 -12.35 22.87
N PHE A 60 -3.88 -11.75 22.42
CA PHE A 60 -2.72 -11.47 23.28
C PHE A 60 -2.42 -9.98 23.45
N VAL A 61 -2.91 -9.12 22.55
CA VAL A 61 -2.70 -7.66 22.67
C VAL A 61 -3.92 -7.03 23.36
N PRO A 62 -3.73 -6.38 24.52
CA PRO A 62 -4.80 -5.69 25.23
C PRO A 62 -5.45 -4.61 24.36
N GLU A 63 -6.77 -4.45 24.49
CA GLU A 63 -7.54 -3.51 23.67
C GLU A 63 -6.98 -2.08 23.72
N GLY A 64 -6.57 -1.61 24.90
CA GLY A 64 -5.97 -0.28 25.09
C GLY A 64 -4.63 -0.07 24.37
N VAL A 65 -3.96 -1.14 23.92
CA VAL A 65 -2.67 -1.08 23.20
C VAL A 65 -2.86 -1.25 21.68
N ARG A 66 -4.04 -1.71 21.23
CA ARG A 66 -4.31 -1.93 19.79
C ARG A 66 -4.32 -0.63 19.00
N LYS A 67 -4.98 0.42 19.51
CA LYS A 67 -5.01 1.72 18.82
C LYS A 67 -3.60 2.31 18.61
N PRO A 68 -2.75 2.42 19.65
CA PRO A 68 -1.34 2.82 19.46
C PRO A 68 -0.58 1.95 18.46
N LEU A 69 -0.86 0.66 18.42
CA LEU A 69 -0.27 -0.24 17.43
C LEU A 69 -0.75 0.08 16.00
N TRP A 70 -2.03 0.46 15.81
CA TRP A 70 -2.57 0.81 14.49
C TRP A 70 -1.98 2.12 14.00
N ASP A 71 -1.81 3.07 14.92
CA ASP A 71 -1.14 4.35 14.65
C ASP A 71 0.30 4.09 14.20
N SER A 72 1.05 3.23 14.91
CA SER A 72 2.42 2.86 14.52
C SER A 72 2.50 2.13 13.17
N ILE A 73 1.55 1.25 12.86
CA ILE A 73 1.49 0.60 11.53
C ILE A 73 1.17 1.65 10.46
N SER A 74 0.27 2.59 10.74
CA SER A 74 -0.06 3.71 9.85
C SER A 74 1.17 4.55 9.55
N ASP A 75 1.97 4.90 10.57
CA ASP A 75 3.21 5.66 10.40
C ASP A 75 4.21 4.92 9.50
N TRP A 76 4.39 3.63 9.71
CA TRP A 76 5.28 2.81 8.89
C TRP A 76 4.79 2.72 7.43
N LEU A 77 3.50 2.51 7.22
CA LEU A 77 2.90 2.48 5.89
C LEU A 77 3.03 3.82 5.17
N ASN A 78 2.80 4.94 5.86
CA ASN A 78 3.01 6.28 5.31
C ASN A 78 4.47 6.51 4.91
N ALA A 79 5.41 6.13 5.78
CA ALA A 79 6.84 6.27 5.48
C ALA A 79 7.23 5.47 4.23
N TYR A 80 6.70 4.25 4.08
CA TYR A 80 7.00 3.40 2.94
C TYR A 80 6.29 3.88 1.66
N TYR A 81 4.96 3.93 1.64
CA TYR A 81 4.19 4.21 0.43
C TYR A 81 4.15 5.70 0.02
N GLY A 82 4.52 6.60 0.94
CA GLY A 82 4.81 7.99 0.59
C GLY A 82 6.14 8.16 -0.14
N ALA A 83 7.11 7.26 0.10
CA ALA A 83 8.43 7.28 -0.54
C ALA A 83 8.49 6.42 -1.82
N TYR A 84 7.75 5.31 -1.86
CA TYR A 84 7.76 4.34 -2.95
C TYR A 84 6.43 4.34 -3.71
N PRO A 85 6.43 4.57 -5.04
CA PRO A 85 5.20 4.63 -5.80
C PRO A 85 4.55 3.26 -5.92
N VAL A 86 3.22 3.21 -5.76
CA VAL A 86 2.43 2.00 -5.98
C VAL A 86 2.17 1.74 -7.46
N TYR A 87 2.27 2.78 -8.29
CA TYR A 87 2.17 2.67 -9.73
C TYR A 87 3.07 3.71 -10.41
N ARG A 88 3.74 3.32 -11.48
CA ARG A 88 4.50 4.23 -12.33
C ARG A 88 4.14 3.97 -13.78
N LEU A 89 3.79 5.02 -14.51
CA LEU A 89 3.60 4.92 -15.95
C LEU A 89 4.94 4.54 -16.59
N LYS A 90 5.00 3.35 -17.20
CA LYS A 90 6.14 2.98 -18.04
C LYS A 90 6.10 3.83 -19.31
N GLU A 91 7.21 4.45 -19.67
CA GLU A 91 7.37 4.95 -21.03
C GLU A 91 7.47 3.75 -21.98
N SER A 92 6.57 3.63 -22.96
CA SER A 92 6.99 3.25 -24.32
C SER A 92 5.86 3.26 -25.35
N THR A 93 6.25 3.74 -26.54
CA THR A 93 5.76 3.45 -27.89
C THR A 93 4.33 3.84 -28.29
N SER A 94 4.29 4.92 -29.08
CA SER A 94 3.49 5.16 -30.29
C SER A 94 2.17 5.92 -30.20
N ILE A 95 1.44 5.95 -29.08
CA ILE A 95 0.27 6.86 -28.93
C ILE A 95 0.22 7.55 -27.55
N ALA A 96 0.75 6.92 -26.50
CA ALA A 96 0.71 7.44 -25.14
C ALA A 96 1.67 8.60 -24.87
N SER A 97 2.72 8.82 -25.68
CA SER A 97 3.73 9.86 -25.42
C SER A 97 3.19 11.29 -25.45
N LYS A 98 2.12 11.57 -26.21
CA LYS A 98 1.42 12.87 -26.18
C LYS A 98 0.50 13.05 -24.96
N VAL A 99 -0.01 11.94 -24.42
CA VAL A 99 -0.97 11.91 -23.30
C VAL A 99 -0.24 11.93 -21.96
N VAL A 100 0.88 11.22 -21.86
CA VAL A 100 1.66 11.04 -20.62
C VAL A 100 2.31 12.35 -20.14
N GLY A 101 2.69 13.25 -21.06
CA GLY A 101 3.16 14.60 -20.72
C GLY A 101 2.05 15.59 -20.33
N SER A 102 0.78 15.21 -20.52
CA SER A 102 -0.39 16.07 -20.26
C SER A 102 -1.11 15.73 -18.96
N VAL A 103 -0.84 14.59 -18.33
CA VAL A 103 -1.52 14.22 -17.07
C VAL A 103 -1.09 15.16 -15.94
N ARG A 104 -1.89 16.20 -15.70
CA ARG A 104 -1.65 17.18 -14.62
C ARG A 104 -2.35 16.84 -13.33
N LYS A 105 -3.42 16.06 -13.39
CA LYS A 105 -4.27 15.74 -12.24
C LYS A 105 -4.81 14.32 -12.33
N ILE A 106 -5.25 13.81 -11.20
CA ILE A 106 -6.02 12.57 -11.10
C ILE A 106 -7.40 12.85 -10.52
N SER A 107 -8.34 11.98 -10.83
CA SER A 107 -9.63 11.87 -10.14
C SER A 107 -9.74 10.45 -9.58
N VAL A 108 -10.09 10.36 -8.30
CA VAL A 108 -10.39 9.08 -7.65
C VAL A 108 -11.90 8.91 -7.70
N GLU A 109 -12.33 7.85 -8.37
CA GLU A 109 -13.70 7.34 -8.39
C GLU A 109 -13.75 6.06 -7.54
N ASP A 110 -14.95 5.57 -7.22
CA ASP A 110 -15.17 4.49 -6.23
C ASP A 110 -14.21 3.29 -6.38
N ASP A 111 -13.99 2.82 -7.62
CA ASP A 111 -13.17 1.63 -7.93
C ASP A 111 -11.94 1.93 -8.80
N ARG A 112 -11.68 3.20 -9.15
CA ARG A 112 -10.66 3.53 -10.17
C ARG A 112 -10.03 4.90 -9.97
N VAL A 113 -8.78 5.02 -10.42
CA VAL A 113 -8.10 6.30 -10.57
C VAL A 113 -8.09 6.68 -12.05
N ARG A 114 -8.70 7.82 -12.39
CA ARG A 114 -8.65 8.41 -13.72
C ARG A 114 -7.52 9.43 -13.81
N LEU A 115 -6.72 9.31 -14.86
CA LEU A 115 -5.72 10.31 -15.23
C LEU A 115 -6.39 11.40 -16.07
N LEU A 116 -6.37 12.64 -15.60
CA LEU A 116 -6.96 13.78 -16.29
C LEU A 116 -5.86 14.54 -17.06
N LEU A 117 -6.13 14.76 -18.35
CA LEU A 117 -5.26 15.44 -19.32
C LEU A 117 -5.42 16.95 -19.31
#